data_AF-A0A0C9WD43-F1
#
_entry.id   AF-A0A0C9WD43-F1
#
_cell.length_a   1.000
_cell.length_b   1.000
_cell.length_c   1.000
_cell.angle_alpha   90.00
_cell.angle_beta   90.00
_cell.angle_gamma   90.00
#
_symmetry.space_group_name_H-M   'P 1'
#
loop_
_entity.id
_entity.type
_entity.pdbx_description
1 polymer ?
#
loop_
_entity_poly.entity_id
_entity_poly.type
_entity_poly.pdbx_seq_one_letter_code
_entity_poly.pdbx_strand_id
1 'polypeptide(L)'
;MEKAPFGKLARARLVSLYKYGELAKHIALTEELLSEVHRASSVTPSTETKKILAAIYVGIFNLEVRDPSAADNFFELGGTSINLIRLKQTLLKSTYSTFPML
;
A
#
# COMPACT_ATOMS: atom_id res chain seq x y z
N MET A 1 22.98 -9.73 5.12
CA MET A 1 21.96 -10.28 6.07
C MET A 1 22.46 -11.64 6.56
N GLU A 2 23.02 -11.71 7.78
CA GLU A 2 23.44 -12.98 8.38
C GLU A 2 22.21 -13.84 8.67
N LYS A 3 22.04 -14.92 7.89
CA LYS A 3 21.01 -15.93 8.09
C LYS A 3 21.46 -16.90 9.19
N ALA A 4 20.51 -17.44 9.96
CA ALA A 4 20.78 -18.69 10.68
C ALA A 4 21.17 -19.79 9.67
N PRO A 5 21.93 -20.84 10.05
CA PRO A 5 22.56 -21.80 9.12
C PRO A 5 21.59 -22.51 8.15
N PHE A 6 20.28 -22.45 8.41
CA PHE A 6 19.24 -23.09 7.60
C PHE A 6 18.30 -22.12 6.86
N GLY A 7 18.64 -20.82 6.79
CA GLY A 7 17.76 -19.82 6.15
C GLY A 7 16.44 -19.58 6.88
N LYS A 8 16.25 -20.19 8.05
CA LYS A 8 15.08 -19.99 8.91
C LYS A 8 15.14 -18.60 9.54
N LEU A 9 13.98 -17.95 9.60
CA LEU A 9 13.82 -16.65 10.25
C LEU A 9 14.08 -16.81 11.76
N ALA A 10 15.09 -16.11 12.27
CA ALA A 10 15.46 -16.17 13.69
C ALA A 10 14.46 -15.37 14.54
N ARG A 11 13.35 -16.01 14.95
CA ARG A 11 12.28 -15.37 15.73
C ARG A 11 12.80 -14.66 16.99
N ALA A 12 13.77 -15.26 17.69
CA ALA A 12 14.38 -14.66 18.88
C ALA A 12 15.07 -13.32 18.59
N ARG A 13 15.75 -13.20 17.43
CA ARG A 13 16.38 -11.95 16.99
C ARG A 13 15.35 -10.88 16.67
N LEU A 14 14.29 -11.22 15.95
CA LEU A 14 13.21 -10.27 15.65
C LEU A 14 12.55 -9.73 16.93
N VAL A 15 12.32 -10.62 17.91
CA VAL A 15 11.78 -10.22 19.22
C VAL A 15 12.77 -9.30 19.96
N SER A 16 14.07 -9.58 19.89
CA SER A 16 15.10 -8.71 20.46
C SER A 16 15.10 -7.32 19.81
N LEU A 17 15.16 -7.25 18.47
CA LEU A 17 15.15 -5.98 17.72
C LEU A 17 13.90 -5.15 17.99
N TYR A 18 12.74 -5.81 18.14
CA TYR A 18 11.52 -5.14 18.55
C TYR A 18 11.64 -4.54 19.96
N LYS A 19 12.10 -5.32 20.94
CA LYS A 19 12.23 -4.89 22.35
C LYS A 19 13.22 -3.73 22.53
N TYR A 20 14.28 -3.69 21.73
CA TYR A 20 15.29 -2.63 21.78
C TYR A 20 14.97 -1.43 20.87
N GLY A 21 13.81 -1.42 20.21
CA GLY A 21 13.39 -0.32 19.33
C GLY A 21 14.18 -0.22 18.01
N GLU A 22 15.13 -1.13 17.77
CA GLU A 22 15.94 -1.16 16.55
C GLU A 22 15.13 -1.58 15.32
N LEU A 23 13.99 -2.26 15.53
CA LEU A 23 13.09 -2.63 14.44
C LEU A 23 12.56 -1.40 13.69
N ALA A 24 12.32 -0.29 14.39
CA ALA A 24 11.80 0.94 13.79
C ALA A 24 12.74 1.50 12.72
N LYS A 25 14.06 1.42 12.94
CA LYS A 25 15.08 1.87 11.97
C LYS A 25 15.04 1.04 10.69
N HIS A 26 14.86 -0.27 10.83
CA HIS A 26 14.76 -1.16 9.68
C HIS A 26 13.46 -0.97 8.90
N ILE A 27 12.34 -0.71 9.59
CA ILE A 27 11.07 -0.37 8.95
C ILE A 27 11.23 0.91 8.14
N ALA A 28 11.74 1.98 8.76
CA ALA A 28 11.94 3.27 8.09
C ALA A 28 12.86 3.16 6.86
N LEU A 29 14.00 2.47 6.98
CA LEU A 29 14.89 2.22 5.84
C LEU A 29 14.21 1.42 4.72
N THR A 30 13.39 0.44 5.08
CA THR A 30 12.67 -0.36 4.10
C THR A 30 11.62 0.46 3.37
N GLU A 31 10.88 1.31 4.09
CA GLU A 31 9.91 2.25 3.51
C GLU A 31 10.58 3.25 2.57
N GLU A 32 11.75 3.77 2.95
CA GLU A 32 12.56 4.67 2.12
C GLU A 32 12.95 4.00 0.79
N LEU A 33 13.55 2.81 0.84
CA LEU A 33 13.96 2.05 -0.35
C LEU A 33 12.76 1.69 -1.24
N LEU A 34 11.65 1.25 -0.64
CA LEU A 34 10.41 0.96 -1.38
C LEU A 34 9.80 2.23 -1.99
N SER A 35 10.00 3.39 -1.40
CA SER A 35 9.58 4.67 -1.97
C SER A 35 10.42 5.06 -3.19
N GLU A 36 11.74 4.86 -3.14
CA GLU A 36 12.66 5.18 -4.23
C GLU A 36 12.39 4.34 -5.48
N VAL A 37 12.32 3.01 -5.31
CA VAL A 37 12.01 2.07 -6.40
C VAL A 37 10.67 2.43 -7.06
N HIS A 38 9.71 2.85 -6.25
CA HIS A 38 8.39 3.19 -6.74
C HIS A 38 8.33 4.51 -7.49
N ARG A 39 9.01 5.57 -7.01
CA ARG A 39 9.10 6.84 -7.76
C ARG A 39 9.72 6.62 -9.13
N ALA A 40 10.73 5.74 -9.23
CA ALA A 40 11.37 5.40 -10.50
C ALA A 40 10.44 4.69 -11.51
N SER A 41 9.42 3.98 -11.03
CA SER A 41 8.46 3.24 -11.86
C SER A 41 7.06 3.88 -11.90
N SER A 42 6.88 5.03 -11.22
CA SER A 42 5.56 5.64 -11.09
C SER A 42 5.06 6.19 -12.42
N VAL A 43 3.81 5.85 -12.77
CA VAL A 43 3.14 6.35 -13.97
C VAL A 43 2.03 7.30 -13.57
N THR A 44 2.10 8.55 -14.02
CA THR A 44 1.04 9.52 -13.76
C THR A 44 -0.28 9.07 -14.39
N PRO A 45 -1.39 9.04 -13.62
CA PRO A 45 -2.70 8.69 -14.16
C PRO A 45 -3.17 9.75 -15.16
N SER A 46 -3.10 9.42 -16.46
CA SER A 46 -3.46 10.34 -17.55
C SER A 46 -4.96 10.42 -17.85
N THR A 47 -5.73 9.41 -17.46
CA THR A 47 -7.17 9.30 -17.75
C THR A 47 -8.01 9.65 -16.51
N GLU A 48 -9.16 10.28 -16.71
CA GLU A 48 -10.08 10.66 -15.62
C GLU A 48 -10.46 9.48 -14.71
N THR A 49 -10.75 8.32 -15.30
CA THR A 49 -11.01 7.08 -14.55
C THR A 49 -9.84 6.68 -13.64
N LYS A 50 -8.60 6.86 -14.11
CA LYS A 50 -7.40 6.53 -13.32
C LYS A 50 -7.21 7.51 -12.16
N LYS A 51 -7.56 8.80 -12.35
CA LYS A 51 -7.54 9.80 -11.28
C LYS A 51 -8.57 9.51 -10.19
N ILE A 52 -9.78 9.10 -10.58
CA ILE A 52 -10.82 8.69 -9.63
C ILE A 52 -10.36 7.47 -8.83
N LEU A 53 -9.77 6.46 -9.48
CA LEU A 53 -9.21 5.30 -8.80
C LEU A 53 -8.07 5.67 -7.84
N ALA A 54 -7.15 6.55 -8.27
CA ALA A 54 -6.09 7.09 -7.44
C ALA A 54 -6.66 7.75 -6.17
N ALA A 55 -7.67 8.62 -6.31
CA ALA A 55 -8.33 9.27 -5.17
C ALA A 55 -8.96 8.26 -4.18
N ILE A 56 -9.57 7.20 -4.70
CA ILE A 56 -10.15 6.16 -3.84
C ILE A 56 -9.07 5.35 -3.12
N TYR A 57 -7.93 5.09 -3.77
CA TYR A 57 -6.79 4.42 -3.14
C TYR A 57 -6.21 5.24 -2.00
N VAL A 58 -6.05 6.55 -2.18
CA VAL A 58 -5.63 7.47 -1.10
C VAL A 58 -6.57 7.36 0.10
N GLY A 59 -7.88 7.32 -0.13
CA GLY A 59 -8.87 7.19 0.94
C GLY A 59 -8.89 5.83 1.66
N ILE A 60 -8.60 4.73 0.96
CA ILE A 60 -8.60 3.37 1.56
C ILE A 60 -7.34 3.11 2.37
N PHE A 61 -6.20 3.54 1.85
CA PHE A 61 -4.90 3.24 2.42
C PHE A 61 -4.35 4.38 3.28
N ASN A 62 -5.08 5.50 3.38
CA ASN A 62 -4.68 6.70 4.13
C ASN A 62 -3.28 7.20 3.72
N LEU A 63 -3.00 7.12 2.41
CA LEU A 63 -1.69 7.38 1.81
C LEU A 63 -1.46 8.89 1.70
N GLU A 64 -1.16 9.55 2.82
CA GLU A 64 -0.67 10.94 2.78
C GLU A 64 0.78 11.02 2.29
N VAL A 65 1.52 9.91 2.32
CA VAL A 65 2.97 9.87 2.03
C VAL A 65 3.28 9.43 0.60
N ARG A 66 2.27 8.93 -0.16
CA ARG A 66 2.52 8.27 -1.46
C ARG A 66 1.38 8.51 -2.43
N ASP A 67 1.65 9.27 -3.49
CA ASP A 67 0.73 9.38 -4.63
C ASP A 67 0.63 8.02 -5.34
N PRO A 68 -0.57 7.43 -5.47
CA PRO A 68 -0.75 6.16 -6.15
C PRO A 68 -0.49 6.33 -7.66
N SER A 69 0.39 5.49 -8.19
CA SER A 69 0.69 5.46 -9.62
C SER A 69 -0.32 4.58 -10.37
N ALA A 70 -0.50 4.85 -11.66
CA ALA A 70 -1.41 4.09 -12.51
C ALA A 70 -0.98 2.62 -12.72
N ALA A 71 0.27 2.27 -12.38
CA ALA A 71 0.82 0.92 -12.47
C ALA A 71 0.71 0.16 -11.13
N ASP A 72 0.15 0.77 -10.09
CA ASP A 72 0.21 0.21 -8.75
C ASP A 72 -0.77 -0.95 -8.58
N ASN A 73 -0.25 -2.06 -8.06
CA ASN A 73 -1.08 -3.20 -7.72
C ASN A 73 -1.68 -3.02 -6.32
N PHE A 74 -3.01 -3.13 -6.23
CA PHE A 74 -3.77 -3.05 -4.99
C PHE A 74 -3.20 -3.91 -3.85
N PHE A 75 -2.79 -5.15 -4.13
CA PHE A 75 -2.29 -6.07 -3.11
C PHE A 75 -0.86 -5.72 -2.67
N GLU A 76 -0.05 -5.19 -3.56
CA GLU A 76 1.32 -4.75 -3.24
C GLU A 76 1.33 -3.52 -2.34
N LEU A 77 0.27 -2.70 -2.40
CA LEU A 77 0.06 -1.57 -1.50
C LEU A 77 -0.45 -1.98 -0.11
N GLY A 78 -0.54 -3.28 0.19
CA GLY A 78 -1.09 -3.79 1.45
C GLY A 78 -2.61 -3.97 1.41
N GLY A 79 -3.20 -4.03 0.20
CA GLY A 79 -4.60 -4.32 0.00
C GLY A 79 -4.99 -5.68 0.53
N THR A 80 -6.07 -5.72 1.31
CA THR A 80 -6.68 -6.96 1.80
C THR A 80 -8.07 -7.16 1.19
N SER A 81 -8.62 -8.36 1.31
CA SER A 81 -10.00 -8.65 0.88
C SER A 81 -11.03 -7.74 1.57
N ILE A 82 -10.78 -7.33 2.81
CA ILE A 82 -11.63 -6.37 3.54
C ILE A 82 -11.58 -5.00 2.88
N ASN A 83 -10.40 -4.57 2.41
CA ASN A 83 -10.23 -3.31 1.70
C ASN A 83 -10.96 -3.33 0.34
N LEU A 84 -11.03 -4.48 -0.35
CA LEU A 84 -11.84 -4.64 -1.57
C LEU A 84 -13.34 -4.51 -1.31
N ILE A 85 -13.84 -5.06 -0.19
CA ILE A 85 -15.25 -4.92 0.19
C ILE A 85 -15.58 -3.44 0.44
N ARG A 86 -14.70 -2.72 1.15
CA ARG A 86 -14.83 -1.27 1.36
C ARG A 86 -14.77 -0.50 0.04
N LEU A 87 -13.82 -0.82 -0.83
CA LEU A 87 -13.68 -0.24 -2.17
C LEU A 87 -14.99 -0.35 -2.97
N LYS A 88 -15.56 -1.56 -3.03
CA LYS A 88 -16.81 -1.83 -3.73
C LYS A 88 -17.97 -1.01 -3.16
N GLN A 89 -18.08 -0.91 -1.83
CA GLN A 89 -19.12 -0.11 -1.19
C GLN A 89 -18.97 1.38 -1.48
N THR A 90 -17.75 1.92 -1.46
CA THR A 90 -17.48 3.34 -1.77
C THR A 90 -17.78 3.65 -3.24
N LEU A 91 -17.35 2.78 -4.15
CA LEU A 91 -17.64 2.92 -5.58
C LEU A 91 -19.15 2.93 -5.82
N LEU A 92 -19.86 1.92 -5.30
CA LEU A 92 -21.32 1.84 -5.40
C LEU A 92 -22.00 3.11 -4.87
N LYS A 93 -21.64 3.60 -3.69
CA LYS A 93 -22.20 4.85 -3.13
C LYS A 93 -21.94 6.06 -4.05
N SER A 94 -20.75 6.19 -4.62
CA SER A 94 -20.42 7.29 -5.54
C SER A 94 -21.16 7.19 -6.88
N THR A 95 -21.36 5.97 -7.39
CA THR A 95 -22.08 5.71 -8.64
C THR A 95 -23.59 5.86 -8.49
N TYR A 96 -24.19 5.42 -7.37
CA TYR A 96 -25.62 5.60 -7.08
C TYR A 96 -26.03 7.08 -6.93
N SER A 97 -25.08 7.99 -6.68
CA SER A 97 -25.36 9.43 -6.70
C SER A 97 -25.37 10.05 -8.10
N THR A 98 -24.82 9.36 -9.11
CA THR A 98 -24.69 9.90 -10.48
C THR A 98 -25.63 9.21 -11.48
N PHE A 99 -26.12 8.01 -11.19
CA PHE A 99 -27.18 7.36 -11.96
C PHE A 99 -28.20 6.72 -11.02
N PRO A 100 -29.25 7.45 -10.60
CA PRO A 100 -30.44 6.79 -10.07
C PRO A 100 -31.09 5.99 -11.22
N MET A 101 -31.02 4.67 -11.09
CA MET A 101 -31.94 3.66 -11.62
C MET A 101 -32.78 4.08 -12.85
N LEU A 102 -32.36 3.64 -14.04
CA LEU A 102 -33.31 3.27 -15.12
C LEU A 102 -33.91 1.91 -14.79
#